data_AF-A0A1F6AUA2-F1
#
_entry.id   AF-A0A1F6AUA2-F1
#
_cell.length_a   1.000
_cell.length_b   1.000
_cell.length_c   1.000
_cell.angle_alpha   90.00
_cell.angle_beta   90.00
_cell.angle_gamma   90.00
#
_symmetry.space_group_name_H-M   'P 1'
#
loop_
_entity.id
_entity.type
_entity.pdbx_description
1 polymer ?
#
loop_
_entity_poly.entity_id
_entity_poly.type
_entity_poly.pdbx_seq_one_letter_code
_entity_poly.pdbx_strand_id
1 'polypeptide(L)'
;MIQEGSELWQYLKSEMRQLAEDGQVLIEDRKLHPDVQLSDYSYLVFPFSKLYEGFLKYLFRDLGIIEERDFRSDHFRIGKVLSPNLAQRLGGHSAWRQIEKRFGRELADRLWHTWKEGRNLLFHFFPHNYRALTQKEAEALVSSIIHTMDEAVTRTNVR
;
A
#
# COMPACT_ATOMS: atom_id res chain seq x y z
N MET A 1 -7.53 -8.14 9.19
CA MET A 1 -7.05 -7.03 10.03
C MET A 1 -5.60 -7.25 10.38
N ILE A 2 -4.85 -6.19 10.72
CA ILE A 2 -3.47 -6.32 11.19
C ILE A 2 -3.53 -6.80 12.64
N GLN A 3 -2.89 -7.94 12.94
CA GLN A 3 -2.89 -8.49 14.29
C GLN A 3 -1.98 -7.66 15.20
N GLU A 4 -2.51 -7.19 16.33
CA GLU A 4 -1.69 -6.53 17.36
C GLU A 4 -0.54 -7.45 17.81
N GLY A 5 0.66 -6.87 17.89
CA GLY A 5 1.87 -7.60 18.27
C GLY A 5 2.54 -8.40 17.14
N SER A 6 1.93 -8.51 15.96
CA SER A 6 2.60 -9.05 14.76
C SER A 6 3.86 -8.24 14.38
N GLU A 7 4.75 -8.83 13.58
CA GLU A 7 5.95 -8.14 13.07
C GLU A 7 5.56 -6.86 12.31
N LEU A 8 4.54 -6.96 11.45
CA LEU A 8 3.98 -5.81 10.75
C LEU A 8 3.51 -4.73 11.73
N TRP A 9 2.71 -5.11 12.74
CA TRP A 9 2.21 -4.16 13.74
C TRP A 9 3.34 -3.42 14.44
N GLN A 10 4.39 -4.15 14.86
CA GLN A 10 5.55 -3.58 15.53
C GLN A 10 6.33 -2.62 14.63
N TYR A 11 6.46 -2.93 13.34
CA TYR A 11 7.15 -2.10 12.37
C TYR A 11 6.43 -0.76 12.08
N LEU A 12 5.08 -0.78 12.01
CA LEU A 12 4.26 0.40 11.73
C LEU A 12 4.42 1.49 12.80
N LYS A 13 4.45 2.75 12.37
CA LYS A 13 4.48 3.92 13.25
C LYS A 13 3.10 4.20 13.86
N SER A 14 3.04 4.98 14.93
CA SER A 14 1.80 5.32 15.65
C SER A 14 0.71 5.82 14.71
N GLU A 15 1.04 6.71 13.79
CA GLU A 15 0.09 7.32 12.85
C GLU A 15 -0.39 6.31 11.81
N MET A 16 0.44 5.32 11.46
CA MET A 16 0.04 4.24 10.55
C MET A 16 -0.89 3.24 11.24
N ARG A 17 -0.65 2.92 12.52
CA ARG A 17 -1.55 2.08 13.31
C ARG A 17 -2.92 2.74 13.45
N GLN A 18 -2.94 4.05 13.72
CA GLN A 18 -4.19 4.83 13.74
C GLN A 18 -4.95 4.73 12.42
N LEU A 19 -4.28 4.83 11.27
CA LEU A 19 -4.94 4.66 9.97
C LEU A 19 -5.52 3.25 9.77
N ALA A 20 -4.86 2.21 10.31
CA ALA A 20 -5.39 0.85 10.25
C ALA A 20 -6.65 0.69 11.10
N GLU A 21 -6.65 1.28 12.31
CA GLU A 21 -7.77 1.29 13.24
C GLU A 21 -8.95 2.09 12.66
N ASP A 22 -8.71 3.29 12.13
CA ASP A 22 -9.73 4.11 11.48
C ASP A 22 -10.38 3.35 10.31
N GLY A 23 -9.56 2.67 9.49
CA GLY A 23 -10.06 1.82 8.40
C GLY A 23 -10.88 0.63 8.89
N GLN A 24 -10.53 0.05 10.04
CA GLN A 24 -11.33 -1.00 10.68
C GLN A 24 -12.70 -0.47 11.09
N VAL A 25 -12.74 0.69 11.74
CA VAL A 25 -13.99 1.34 12.17
C VAL A 25 -14.92 1.57 10.97
N LEU A 26 -14.40 2.04 9.84
CA LEU A 26 -15.22 2.23 8.62
C LEU A 26 -15.80 0.92 8.08
N ILE A 27 -15.01 -0.16 8.09
CA ILE A 27 -15.49 -1.48 7.64
C ILE A 27 -16.57 -2.02 8.58
N GLU A 28 -16.38 -1.86 9.89
CA GLU A 28 -17.35 -2.29 10.91
C GLU A 28 -18.65 -1.49 10.84
N ASP A 29 -18.56 -0.16 10.75
CA ASP A 29 -19.71 0.73 10.55
C ASP A 29 -20.52 0.33 9.32
N ARG A 30 -19.84 0.07 8.20
CA ARG A 30 -20.48 -0.38 6.97
C ARG A 30 -21.24 -1.70 7.15
N LYS A 31 -20.71 -2.63 7.95
CA LYS A 31 -21.38 -3.91 8.26
C LYS A 31 -22.58 -3.74 9.18
N LEU A 32 -22.58 -2.74 10.07
CA LEU A 32 -23.72 -2.42 10.94
C LEU A 32 -24.87 -1.74 10.20
N HIS A 33 -24.61 -1.13 9.03
CA HIS A 33 -25.61 -0.41 8.24
C HIS A 33 -25.91 -1.04 6.86
N PRO A 34 -26.18 -2.36 6.76
CA PRO A 34 -26.20 -3.09 5.48
C PRO A 34 -27.26 -2.58 4.48
N ASP A 35 -28.33 -1.94 4.96
CA ASP A 35 -29.45 -1.48 4.13
C ASP A 35 -29.12 -0.27 3.25
N VAL A 36 -28.05 0.47 3.58
CA VAL A 36 -27.59 1.63 2.77
C VAL A 36 -26.68 1.15 1.64
N GLN A 37 -27.21 1.02 0.42
CA GLN A 37 -26.39 0.69 -0.74
C GLN A 37 -25.70 1.93 -1.32
N LEU A 38 -24.37 1.92 -1.29
CA LEU A 38 -23.55 2.93 -1.96
C LEU A 38 -23.18 2.48 -3.38
N SER A 39 -22.98 3.44 -4.27
CA SER A 39 -22.54 3.17 -5.65
C SER A 39 -21.05 2.80 -5.75
N ASP A 40 -20.26 3.09 -4.72
CA ASP A 40 -18.83 2.80 -4.66
C ASP A 40 -18.36 2.67 -3.21
N TYR A 41 -17.57 1.64 -2.92
CA TYR A 41 -17.03 1.32 -1.60
C TYR A 41 -15.53 1.62 -1.49
N SER A 42 -14.95 2.32 -2.47
CA SER A 42 -13.54 2.74 -2.48
C SER A 42 -13.11 3.48 -1.22
N TYR A 43 -14.04 4.20 -0.56
CA TYR A 43 -13.75 4.92 0.69
C TYR A 43 -13.27 4.00 1.83
N LEU A 44 -13.68 2.73 1.85
CA LEU A 44 -13.21 1.75 2.84
C LEU A 44 -11.72 1.46 2.69
N VAL A 45 -11.18 1.64 1.49
CA VAL A 45 -9.77 1.36 1.17
C VAL A 45 -8.88 2.56 1.51
N PHE A 46 -9.41 3.78 1.54
CA PHE A 46 -8.61 5.02 1.64
C PHE A 46 -7.64 5.07 2.83
N PRO A 47 -8.01 4.68 4.07
CA PRO A 47 -7.07 4.66 5.18
C PRO A 47 -5.90 3.71 4.92
N PHE A 48 -6.19 2.52 4.37
CA PHE A 48 -5.20 1.51 4.01
C PHE A 48 -4.32 1.94 2.84
N SER A 49 -4.86 2.65 1.85
CA SER A 49 -4.07 3.25 0.75
C SER A 49 -3.04 4.24 1.28
N LYS A 50 -3.45 5.12 2.20
CA LYS A 50 -2.57 6.12 2.82
C LYS A 50 -1.52 5.46 3.72
N LEU A 51 -1.94 4.49 4.51
CA LEU A 51 -1.06 3.66 5.32
C LEU A 51 0.00 2.97 4.44
N TYR A 52 -0.40 2.36 3.32
CA TYR A 52 0.49 1.63 2.43
C TYR A 52 1.54 2.53 1.76
N GLU A 53 1.15 3.74 1.33
CA GLU A 53 2.09 4.72 0.79
C GLU A 53 3.14 5.12 1.85
N GLY A 54 2.70 5.33 3.09
CA GLY A 54 3.60 5.60 4.22
C GLY A 54 4.53 4.43 4.52
N PHE A 55 3.98 3.22 4.62
CA PHE A 55 4.72 1.98 4.83
C PHE A 55 5.83 1.80 3.79
N LEU A 56 5.53 1.94 2.49
CA LEU A 56 6.52 1.83 1.43
C LEU A 56 7.63 2.87 1.57
N LYS A 57 7.29 4.09 2.00
CA LYS A 57 8.28 5.16 2.19
C LYS A 57 9.25 4.84 3.33
N TYR A 58 8.76 4.30 4.45
CA TYR A 58 9.62 3.82 5.54
C TYR A 58 10.42 2.59 5.12
N LEU A 59 9.78 1.59 4.50
CA LEU A 59 10.43 0.37 4.03
C LEU A 59 11.62 0.71 3.11
N PHE A 60 11.43 1.59 2.14
CA PHE A 60 12.52 1.97 1.23
C PHE A 60 13.63 2.73 1.93
N ARG A 61 13.33 3.55 2.94
CA ARG A 61 14.35 4.24 3.73
C ARG A 61 15.16 3.25 4.56
N ASP A 62 14.47 2.37 5.29
CA ASP A 62 15.11 1.41 6.20
C ASP A 62 15.95 0.37 5.44
N LEU A 63 15.56 0.08 4.19
CA LEU A 63 16.35 -0.73 3.27
C LEU A 63 17.51 0.01 2.61
N GLY A 64 17.64 1.33 2.79
CA GLY A 64 18.66 2.16 2.12
C GLY A 64 18.42 2.33 0.62
N ILE A 65 17.19 2.14 0.14
CA ILE A 65 16.79 2.32 -1.26
C ILE A 65 16.61 3.82 -1.58
N ILE A 66 16.12 4.58 -0.59
CA ILE A 66 15.98 6.04 -0.66
C ILE A 66 16.71 6.70 0.50
N GLU A 67 17.20 7.91 0.27
CA GLU A 67 17.94 8.68 1.28
C GLU A 67 16.99 9.55 2.12
N GLU A 68 17.51 10.13 3.21
CA GLU A 68 16.75 11.04 4.09
C GLU A 68 16.10 12.19 3.31
N ARG A 69 16.82 12.74 2.32
CA ARG A 69 16.31 13.82 1.47
C ARG A 69 15.05 13.39 0.72
N ASP A 70 15.05 12.19 0.15
CA ASP A 70 13.91 11.64 -0.58
C ASP A 70 12.76 11.33 0.38
N PHE A 71 13.08 10.80 1.56
CA PHE A 71 12.12 10.51 2.61
C PHE A 71 11.38 11.77 3.11
N ARG A 72 12.06 12.92 3.21
CA ARG A 72 11.44 14.19 3.63
C ARG A 72 10.83 15.00 2.49
N SER A 73 11.08 14.62 1.25
CA SER A 73 10.60 15.38 0.09
C SER A 73 9.10 15.19 -0.15
N ASP A 74 8.40 16.30 -0.35
CA ASP A 74 7.01 16.35 -0.83
C ASP A 74 6.88 16.03 -2.32
N HIS A 75 8.00 16.06 -3.05
CA HIS A 75 8.06 15.76 -4.48
C HIS A 75 8.43 14.29 -4.76
N PHE A 76 8.87 13.53 -3.76
CA PHE A 76 9.16 12.12 -3.91
C PHE A 76 7.87 11.33 -4.18
N ARG A 77 7.89 10.49 -5.24
CA ARG A 77 6.71 9.72 -5.67
C ARG A 77 7.02 8.23 -5.65
N ILE A 78 6.39 7.50 -4.73
CA ILE A 78 6.51 6.05 -4.59
C ILE A 78 6.20 5.35 -5.91
N GLY A 79 5.08 5.70 -6.54
CA GLY A 79 4.68 5.10 -7.83
C GLY A 79 5.70 5.24 -8.95
N LYS A 80 6.51 6.31 -8.96
CA LYS A 80 7.54 6.51 -9.98
C LYS A 80 8.70 5.53 -9.78
N VAL A 81 9.20 5.39 -8.55
CA VAL A 81 10.36 4.53 -8.25
C VAL A 81 10.01 3.05 -8.21
N LEU A 82 8.76 2.72 -7.86
CA LEU A 82 8.25 1.36 -7.74
C LEU A 82 7.69 0.82 -9.06
N SER A 83 7.56 1.64 -10.09
CA SER A 83 7.04 1.21 -11.40
C SER A 83 8.08 0.38 -12.18
N PRO A 84 7.80 -0.90 -12.55
CA PRO A 84 8.68 -1.71 -13.39
C PRO A 84 8.90 -1.07 -14.77
N ASN A 85 7.89 -0.38 -15.31
CA ASN A 85 7.99 0.32 -16.60
C ASN A 85 9.03 1.45 -16.59
N LEU A 86 9.42 1.95 -15.41
CA LEU A 86 10.42 2.99 -15.26
C LEU A 86 11.76 2.45 -14.78
N ALA A 87 11.85 1.15 -14.45
CA ALA A 87 13.03 0.55 -13.84
C ALA A 87 14.27 0.66 -14.74
N GLN A 88 14.12 0.50 -16.05
CA GLN A 88 15.23 0.66 -17.00
C GLN A 88 15.75 2.10 -17.01
N ARG A 89 14.84 3.09 -17.08
CA ARG A 89 15.19 4.52 -17.12
C ARG A 89 15.78 5.02 -15.81
N LEU A 90 15.31 4.50 -14.67
CA LEU A 90 15.75 4.91 -13.34
C LEU A 90 17.04 4.23 -12.89
N GLY A 91 17.43 3.10 -13.51
CA GLY A 91 18.66 2.39 -13.18
C GLY A 91 18.74 2.03 -11.70
N GLY A 92 19.80 2.49 -11.03
CA GLY A 92 20.01 2.28 -9.59
C GLY A 92 18.96 2.95 -8.69
N HIS A 93 18.26 3.98 -9.16
CA HIS A 93 17.24 4.69 -8.38
C HIS A 93 15.86 4.02 -8.45
N SER A 94 15.72 2.88 -9.13
CA SER A 94 14.47 2.11 -9.15
C SER A 94 14.33 1.29 -7.87
N ALA A 95 13.37 1.65 -7.02
CA ALA A 95 13.00 0.83 -5.86
C ALA A 95 12.58 -0.59 -6.29
N TRP A 96 11.77 -0.70 -7.36
CA TRP A 96 11.37 -2.00 -7.91
C TRP A 96 12.58 -2.88 -8.24
N ARG A 97 13.57 -2.34 -8.96
CA ARG A 97 14.77 -3.10 -9.37
C ARG A 97 15.67 -3.46 -8.19
N GLN A 98 15.76 -2.58 -7.19
CA GLN A 98 16.51 -2.87 -5.98
C GLN A 98 15.85 -3.98 -5.15
N ILE A 99 14.52 -3.96 -5.00
CA ILE A 99 13.78 -5.05 -4.35
C ILE A 99 13.92 -6.35 -5.14
N GLU A 100 13.76 -6.32 -6.47
CA GLU A 100 13.90 -7.49 -7.33
C GLU A 100 15.25 -8.19 -7.10
N LYS A 101 16.33 -7.41 -7.11
CA LYS A 101 17.69 -7.94 -6.93
C LYS A 101 17.97 -8.49 -5.54
N ARG A 102 17.38 -7.90 -4.50
CA ARG A 102 17.68 -8.22 -3.08
C ARG A 102 16.76 -9.28 -2.50
N PHE A 103 15.50 -9.27 -2.90
CA PHE A 103 14.42 -10.04 -2.27
C PHE A 103 13.59 -10.85 -3.28
N GLY A 104 13.92 -10.75 -4.57
CA GLY A 104 13.27 -11.49 -5.65
C GLY A 104 12.18 -10.68 -6.36
N ARG A 105 11.99 -11.03 -7.64
CA ARG A 105 11.02 -10.37 -8.52
C ARG A 105 9.58 -10.45 -8.00
N GLU A 106 9.21 -11.57 -7.39
CA GLU A 106 7.86 -11.78 -6.85
C GLU A 106 7.48 -10.67 -5.85
N LEU A 107 8.35 -10.35 -4.89
CA LEU A 107 8.08 -9.29 -3.92
C LEU A 107 8.02 -7.92 -4.61
N ALA A 108 8.95 -7.63 -5.53
CA ALA A 108 8.96 -6.36 -6.26
C ALA A 108 7.66 -6.14 -7.05
N ASP A 109 7.22 -7.18 -7.77
CA ASP A 109 5.96 -7.16 -8.52
C ASP A 109 4.77 -7.04 -7.59
N ARG A 110 4.73 -7.76 -6.47
CA ARG A 110 3.63 -7.67 -5.50
C ARG A 110 3.50 -6.25 -4.93
N LEU A 111 4.60 -5.65 -4.49
CA LEU A 111 4.61 -4.28 -3.96
C LEU A 111 4.07 -3.28 -5.00
N TRP A 112 4.49 -3.41 -6.25
CA TRP A 112 4.02 -2.57 -7.34
C TRP A 112 2.53 -2.77 -7.63
N HIS A 113 2.08 -4.01 -7.78
CA HIS A 113 0.68 -4.32 -8.11
C HIS A 113 -0.26 -3.85 -7.00
N THR A 114 0.09 -4.08 -5.74
CA THR A 114 -0.69 -3.61 -4.59
C THR A 114 -0.75 -2.08 -4.55
N TRP A 115 0.34 -1.37 -4.85
CA TRP A 115 0.31 0.10 -4.95
C TRP A 115 -0.56 0.57 -6.12
N LYS A 116 -0.46 -0.11 -7.26
CA LYS A 116 -1.22 0.23 -8.46
C LYS A 116 -2.72 0.05 -8.25
N GLU A 117 -3.17 -1.09 -7.74
CA GLU A 117 -4.60 -1.35 -7.51
C GLU A 117 -5.12 -0.58 -6.28
N GLY A 118 -4.40 -0.67 -5.15
CA GLY A 118 -4.79 -0.13 -3.85
C GLY A 118 -4.67 1.39 -3.72
N ARG A 119 -3.96 2.06 -4.63
CA ARG A 119 -3.75 3.51 -4.57
C ARG A 119 -3.89 4.17 -5.93
N ASN A 120 -3.23 3.69 -6.98
CA ASN A 120 -3.28 4.42 -8.26
C ASN A 120 -4.67 4.34 -8.91
N LEU A 121 -5.14 3.13 -9.23
CA LEU A 121 -6.39 2.93 -9.94
C LEU A 121 -7.62 3.26 -9.08
N LEU A 122 -7.50 3.13 -7.75
CA LEU A 122 -8.54 3.52 -6.80
C LEU A 122 -8.95 5.00 -6.92
N PHE A 123 -8.03 5.90 -7.23
CA PHE A 123 -8.31 7.34 -7.37
C PHE A 123 -8.47 7.81 -8.83
N HIS A 124 -8.27 6.93 -9.81
CA HIS A 124 -8.39 7.30 -11.22
C HIS A 124 -9.81 7.10 -11.73
N PHE A 125 -10.45 8.19 -12.12
CA PHE A 125 -11.71 8.15 -12.87
C PHE A 125 -11.42 7.90 -14.36
N PHE A 126 -11.85 6.76 -14.90
CA PHE A 126 -11.75 6.44 -16.32
C PHE A 126 -13.13 6.59 -16.98
N PRO A 127 -13.35 7.57 -17.88
CA PRO A 127 -14.67 7.82 -18.49
C PRO A 127 -15.27 6.61 -19.22
N HIS A 128 -14.43 5.73 -19.76
CA HIS A 128 -14.84 4.54 -20.51
C HIS A 128 -14.74 3.24 -19.69
N ASN A 129 -14.35 3.32 -18.42
CA ASN A 129 -14.18 2.18 -17.52
C ASN A 129 -14.33 2.64 -16.06
N TYR A 130 -15.50 3.18 -15.73
CA TYR A 130 -15.78 3.63 -14.37
C TYR A 130 -15.67 2.45 -13.41
N ARG A 131 -14.64 2.50 -12.55
CA ARG A 131 -14.24 1.38 -11.72
C ARG A 131 -14.71 1.62 -10.29
N ALA A 132 -16.01 1.46 -10.06
CA ALA A 132 -16.56 1.40 -8.72
C ALA A 132 -16.22 0.06 -8.07
N LEU A 133 -15.89 0.08 -6.78
CA LEU A 133 -15.71 -1.14 -6.00
C LEU A 133 -17.01 -1.51 -5.32
N THR A 134 -17.37 -2.79 -5.38
CA THR A 134 -18.32 -3.38 -4.43
C THR A 134 -17.69 -3.46 -3.04
N GLN A 135 -18.51 -3.61 -1.99
CA GLN A 135 -18.00 -3.80 -0.63
C GLN A 135 -17.01 -4.97 -0.53
N LYS A 136 -17.33 -6.10 -1.18
CA LYS A 136 -16.46 -7.29 -1.17
C LYS A 136 -15.13 -7.04 -1.86
N GLU A 137 -15.12 -6.32 -2.97
CA GLU A 137 -13.88 -5.95 -3.67
C GLU A 137 -13.03 -5.00 -2.82
N ALA A 138 -13.65 -4.03 -2.15
CA ALA A 138 -12.95 -3.13 -1.24
C ALA A 138 -12.30 -3.90 -0.06
N GLU A 139 -13.05 -4.80 0.60
CA GLU A 139 -12.52 -5.64 1.69
C GLU A 139 -11.40 -6.58 1.22
N ALA A 140 -11.51 -7.14 0.00
CA ALA A 140 -10.47 -7.97 -0.60
C ALA A 140 -9.20 -7.15 -0.90
N LEU A 141 -9.35 -5.92 -1.39
CA LEU A 141 -8.24 -5.02 -1.67
C LEU A 141 -7.53 -4.59 -0.38
N VAL A 142 -8.28 -4.28 0.68
CA VAL A 142 -7.73 -4.03 2.03
C VAL A 142 -6.92 -5.23 2.52
N SER A 143 -7.46 -6.45 2.38
CA SER A 143 -6.77 -7.68 2.77
C SER A 143 -5.47 -7.89 1.97
N SER A 144 -5.49 -7.59 0.67
CA SER A 144 -4.31 -7.66 -0.20
C SER A 144 -3.23 -6.65 0.20
N ILE A 145 -3.63 -5.42 0.55
CA ILE A 145 -2.72 -4.39 1.07
C ILE A 145 -2.03 -4.87 2.35
N ILE A 146 -2.81 -5.35 3.33
CA ILE A 146 -2.30 -5.85 4.61
C ILE A 146 -1.32 -7.01 4.39
N HIS A 147 -1.74 -8.01 3.62
CA HIS A 147 -0.91 -9.19 3.35
C HIS A 147 0.40 -8.84 2.63
N THR A 148 0.36 -7.88 1.72
CA THR A 148 1.56 -7.42 1.01
C THR A 148 2.56 -6.74 1.96
N MET A 149 2.08 -5.95 2.92
CA MET A 149 2.96 -5.33 3.92
C MET A 149 3.56 -6.37 4.86
N ASP A 150 2.74 -7.33 5.31
CA ASP A 150 3.16 -8.41 6.19
C ASP A 150 4.27 -9.25 5.53
N GLU A 151 4.04 -9.72 4.30
CA GLU A 151 5.03 -10.45 3.52
C GLU A 151 6.31 -9.64 3.32
N ALA A 152 6.20 -8.34 3.06
CA ALA A 152 7.35 -7.47 2.88
C ALA A 152 8.19 -7.35 4.16
N VAL A 153 7.57 -7.19 5.33
CA VAL A 153 8.28 -7.16 6.62
C VAL A 153 9.01 -8.49 6.84
N THR A 154 8.31 -9.61 6.70
CA THR A 154 8.90 -10.94 6.91
C THR A 154 10.04 -11.24 5.93
N ARG A 155 9.88 -10.94 4.63
CA ARG A 155 10.91 -11.24 3.62
C ARG A 155 12.12 -10.33 3.70
N THR A 156 11.95 -9.11 4.19
CA THR A 156 13.04 -8.13 4.26
C THR A 156 13.72 -8.07 5.63
N ASN A 157 13.13 -8.68 6.66
CA ASN A 157 13.62 -8.70 8.05
C ASN A 157 13.84 -7.28 8.64
N VAL A 158 13.07 -6.29 8.18
CA VAL A 158 13.08 -4.94 8.77
C VAL A 158 12.45 -4.95 10.16
N ARG A 159 12.89 -4.04 11.03
CA ARG A 159 12.43 -3.92 12.43
C ARG A 159 12.05 -2.49 12.75
#